data_AF-A0A6M5JH20-F1
#
_entry.id   AF-A0A6M5JH20-F1
#
_cell.length_a   1.000
_cell.length_b   1.000
_cell.length_c   1.000
_cell.angle_alpha   90.00
_cell.angle_beta   90.00
_cell.angle_gamma   90.00
#
_symmetry.space_group_name_H-M   'P 1'
#
loop_
_entity.id
_entity.type
_entity.pdbx_description
1 polymer ?
#
loop_
_entity_poly.entity_id
_entity_poly.type
_entity_poly.pdbx_seq_one_letter_code
_entity_poly.pdbx_strand_id
1 'polypeptide(L)'
;MDQTAAVPAASSLSLKRRSLFLGIGTTALMAGMGLSIATAAPSSAGAPSTAFVEISRFVTGSHLDDASAVGRAWEQLVKLDADFPDAVQKLSDAIKQAQLASMAAFMASPLAKNDALTKTASTIVSAFYLGFTGTPVAHRATDDTGFVTFAGALMWRPTIDNTVIPTFARGGTDYWVQPPAGIPVPKGPQGQPEWQGSASSPKSSKA
;
A
#
# COMPACT_ATOMS: atom_id res chain seq x y z
N MET A 1 -49.17 -4.46 -39.40
CA MET A 1 -48.74 -3.45 -40.39
C MET A 1 -49.20 -2.11 -39.82
N ASP A 2 -48.38 -1.22 -39.28
CA ASP A 2 -47.01 -0.84 -39.63
C ASP A 2 -46.24 -0.26 -38.42
N GLN A 3 -44.91 -0.46 -38.41
CA GLN A 3 -43.96 0.28 -37.58
C GLN A 3 -43.82 1.72 -38.10
N THR A 4 -43.50 2.68 -37.24
CA THR A 4 -42.35 3.56 -37.46
C THR A 4 -41.91 4.21 -36.16
N ALA A 5 -40.68 3.90 -35.76
CA ALA A 5 -39.93 4.52 -34.70
C ALA A 5 -39.46 5.91 -35.13
N ALA A 6 -39.58 6.91 -34.24
CA ALA A 6 -38.96 8.21 -34.40
C ALA A 6 -37.62 8.21 -33.65
N VAL A 7 -36.52 8.30 -34.41
CA VAL A 7 -35.15 8.49 -33.92
C VAL A 7 -34.93 9.97 -33.58
N PRO A 8 -34.40 10.34 -32.41
CA PRO A 8 -33.95 11.71 -32.18
C PRO A 8 -32.61 11.97 -32.89
N ALA A 9 -32.55 13.10 -33.59
CA ALA A 9 -31.41 13.56 -34.37
C ALA A 9 -30.14 13.75 -33.52
N ALA A 10 -29.01 13.27 -34.05
CA ALA A 10 -27.69 13.47 -33.48
C ALA A 10 -27.25 14.94 -33.64
N SER A 11 -27.00 15.61 -32.50
CA SER A 11 -26.43 16.95 -32.47
C SER A 11 -24.95 16.92 -32.89
N SER A 12 -24.61 17.71 -33.91
CA SER A 12 -23.27 17.86 -34.45
C SER A 12 -22.36 18.66 -33.51
N LEU A 13 -21.31 18.03 -32.97
CA LEU A 13 -20.25 18.73 -32.25
C LEU A 13 -19.39 19.53 -33.24
N SER A 14 -19.54 20.84 -33.25
CA SER A 14 -18.68 21.76 -34.00
C SER A 14 -17.34 21.94 -33.28
N LEU A 15 -16.40 21.02 -33.50
CA LEU A 15 -15.02 21.15 -33.04
C LEU A 15 -14.28 22.24 -33.83
N LYS A 16 -13.81 23.28 -33.13
CA LYS A 16 -13.05 24.37 -33.74
C LYS A 16 -11.68 23.86 -34.16
N ARG A 17 -11.43 23.81 -35.48
CA ARG A 17 -10.15 23.41 -36.12
C ARG A 17 -8.91 24.07 -35.50
N ARG A 18 -9.06 25.28 -34.93
CA ARG A 18 -7.97 26.05 -34.29
C ARG A 18 -7.48 25.46 -32.96
N SER A 19 -8.31 24.68 -32.26
CA SER A 19 -7.92 23.99 -31.01
C SER A 19 -7.09 22.73 -31.29
N LEU A 20 -7.23 22.15 -32.49
CA LEU A 20 -6.50 20.95 -32.90
C LEU A 20 -5.03 21.27 -33.26
N PHE A 21 -4.77 22.43 -33.86
CA PHE A 21 -3.41 22.83 -34.24
C PHE A 21 -2.53 23.30 -33.07
N LEU A 22 -3.11 23.71 -31.94
CA LEU A 22 -2.33 24.02 -30.73
C LEU A 22 -1.90 22.76 -29.95
N GLY A 23 -2.57 21.62 -30.15
CA GLY A 23 -2.22 20.34 -29.50
C GLY A 23 -1.12 19.54 -30.21
N ILE A 24 -0.78 19.89 -31.45
CA ILE A 24 0.23 19.16 -32.26
C ILE A 24 1.63 19.78 -32.10
N GLY A 25 1.73 21.04 -31.65
CA GLY A 25 3.02 21.75 -31.53
C GLY A 25 3.91 21.31 -30.37
N THR A 26 3.34 20.75 -29.29
CA THR A 26 4.12 20.34 -28.10
C THR A 26 4.67 18.92 -28.19
N THR A 27 4.09 18.04 -29.02
CA THR A 27 4.63 16.68 -29.22
C THR A 27 5.81 16.65 -30.19
N ALA A 28 5.90 17.59 -31.14
CA ALA A 28 6.99 17.63 -32.10
C ALA A 28 8.34 18.09 -31.49
N LEU A 29 8.34 18.93 -30.45
CA LEU A 29 9.59 19.36 -29.80
C LEU A 29 10.22 18.26 -28.93
N MET A 30 9.44 17.32 -28.41
CA MET A 30 9.95 16.20 -27.60
C MET A 30 10.55 15.07 -28.43
N ALA A 31 10.09 14.89 -29.68
CA ALA A 31 10.66 13.90 -30.59
C ALA A 31 12.08 14.28 -31.08
N GLY A 32 12.41 15.58 -31.13
CA GLY A 32 13.73 16.06 -31.56
C GLY A 32 14.86 15.90 -30.52
N MET A 33 14.54 15.66 -29.25
CA MET A 33 15.52 15.51 -28.16
C MET A 33 15.79 14.06 -27.75
N GLY A 34 15.20 13.07 -28.43
CA GLY A 34 15.44 11.65 -28.12
C GLY A 34 15.01 11.23 -26.70
N LEU A 35 14.25 12.06 -25.99
CA LEU A 35 13.69 11.73 -24.68
C LEU A 35 12.44 10.87 -24.88
N SER A 36 12.65 9.61 -25.23
CA SER A 36 11.62 8.58 -25.08
C SER A 36 11.43 8.33 -23.59
N ILE A 37 10.48 9.05 -22.98
CA ILE A 37 9.97 8.68 -21.66
C ILE A 37 9.17 7.40 -21.88
N ALA A 38 9.85 6.25 -21.75
CA ALA A 38 9.17 4.97 -21.75
C ALA A 38 8.27 4.92 -20.52
N THR A 39 7.02 5.34 -20.66
CA THR A 39 5.98 5.01 -19.70
C THR A 39 5.71 3.52 -19.88
N ALA A 40 6.46 2.68 -19.15
CA ALA A 40 6.10 1.29 -18.99
C ALA A 40 4.66 1.27 -18.44
N ALA A 41 3.70 0.98 -19.31
CA ALA A 41 2.36 0.67 -18.85
C ALA A 41 2.50 -0.53 -17.90
N PRO A 42 1.94 -0.47 -16.67
CA PRO A 42 2.00 -1.61 -15.78
C PRO A 42 1.41 -2.81 -16.53
N SER A 43 2.12 -3.94 -16.51
CA SER A 43 1.57 -5.21 -16.96
C SER A 43 0.35 -5.47 -16.10
N SER A 44 -0.84 -5.24 -16.64
CA SER A 44 -2.07 -5.40 -15.87
C SER A 44 -2.25 -6.89 -15.57
N ALA A 45 -1.78 -7.34 -14.40
CA ALA A 45 -2.56 -8.33 -13.69
C ALA A 45 -4.00 -7.79 -13.65
N GLY A 46 -4.98 -8.63 -13.97
CA GLY A 46 -6.38 -8.22 -13.91
C GLY A 46 -6.72 -7.63 -12.54
N ALA A 47 -7.82 -6.88 -12.45
CA ALA A 47 -8.27 -6.30 -11.20
C ALA A 47 -8.22 -7.32 -10.04
N PRO A 48 -7.88 -6.89 -8.80
CA PRO A 48 -7.78 -7.79 -7.67
C PRO A 48 -9.09 -8.58 -7.49
N SER A 49 -8.96 -9.89 -7.29
CA SER A 49 -10.13 -10.75 -7.08
C SER A 49 -10.84 -10.36 -5.77
N THR A 50 -12.16 -10.53 -5.72
CA THR A 50 -12.93 -10.28 -4.50
C THR A 50 -12.41 -11.14 -3.34
N ALA A 51 -12.05 -12.40 -3.60
CA ALA A 51 -11.45 -13.30 -2.63
C ALA A 51 -10.14 -12.74 -2.06
N PHE A 52 -9.28 -12.15 -2.89
CA PHE A 52 -8.05 -11.52 -2.43
C PHE A 52 -8.32 -10.35 -1.50
N VAL A 53 -9.27 -9.48 -1.82
CA VAL A 53 -9.63 -8.33 -0.97
C VAL A 53 -10.17 -8.80 0.39
N GLU A 54 -11.09 -9.77 0.39
CA GLU A 54 -11.67 -10.34 1.61
C GLU A 54 -10.59 -11.00 2.48
N ILE A 55 -9.76 -11.85 1.89
CA ILE A 55 -8.71 -12.56 2.62
C ILE A 55 -7.65 -11.62 3.13
N SER A 56 -7.26 -10.60 2.36
CA SER A 56 -6.30 -9.59 2.82
C SER A 56 -6.78 -8.88 4.08
N ARG A 57 -8.07 -8.53 4.15
CA ARG A 57 -8.66 -7.95 5.36
C ARG A 57 -8.71 -8.96 6.52
N PHE A 58 -9.09 -10.20 6.24
CA PHE A 58 -9.14 -11.27 7.23
C PHE A 58 -7.77 -11.53 7.88
N VAL A 59 -6.72 -11.74 7.08
CA VAL A 59 -5.39 -12.13 7.57
C VAL A 59 -4.66 -10.97 8.24
N THR A 60 -4.90 -9.73 7.80
CA THR A 60 -4.31 -8.53 8.42
C THR A 60 -5.13 -7.98 9.59
N GLY A 61 -6.38 -8.41 9.75
CA GLY A 61 -7.31 -7.82 10.72
C GLY A 61 -7.54 -6.31 10.49
N SER A 62 -7.38 -5.82 9.27
CA SER A 62 -7.37 -4.40 8.92
C SER A 62 -8.31 -4.08 7.75
N HIS A 63 -8.85 -2.86 7.71
CA HIS A 63 -9.84 -2.45 6.68
C HIS A 63 -9.27 -2.26 5.26
N LEU A 64 -7.95 -2.03 5.14
CA LEU A 64 -7.22 -1.85 3.87
C LEU A 64 -7.94 -0.89 2.90
N ASP A 65 -8.01 0.39 3.28
CA ASP A 65 -8.82 1.40 2.57
C ASP A 65 -8.19 1.92 1.27
N ASP A 66 -6.87 1.79 1.11
CA ASP A 66 -6.16 2.19 -0.11
C ASP A 66 -6.29 1.11 -1.20
N ALA A 67 -7.33 1.24 -2.02
CA ALA A 67 -7.58 0.34 -3.15
C ALA A 67 -6.41 0.28 -4.15
N SER A 68 -5.63 1.36 -4.28
CA SER A 68 -4.46 1.37 -5.17
C SER A 68 -3.32 0.51 -4.63
N ALA A 69 -3.11 0.50 -3.31
CA ALA A 69 -2.13 -0.35 -2.66
C ALA A 69 -2.58 -1.82 -2.73
N VAL A 70 -3.86 -2.11 -2.53
CA VAL A 70 -4.41 -3.46 -2.69
C VAL A 70 -4.23 -3.97 -4.12
N GLY A 71 -4.52 -3.14 -5.13
CA GLY A 71 -4.31 -3.47 -6.54
C GLY A 71 -2.84 -3.73 -6.88
N ARG A 72 -1.92 -2.89 -6.38
CA ARG A 72 -0.48 -3.10 -6.56
C ARG A 72 0.01 -4.38 -5.90
N ALA A 73 -0.42 -4.66 -4.67
CA ALA A 73 -0.07 -5.91 -3.98
C ALA A 73 -0.51 -7.13 -4.79
N TRP A 74 -1.74 -7.12 -5.30
CA TRP A 74 -2.24 -8.18 -6.18
C TRP A 74 -1.37 -8.36 -7.43
N GLU A 75 -1.12 -7.28 -8.16
CA GLU A 75 -0.32 -7.33 -9.39
C GLU A 75 1.08 -7.90 -9.14
N GLN A 76 1.76 -7.43 -8.10
CA GLN A 76 3.11 -7.90 -7.80
C GLN A 76 3.12 -9.36 -7.31
N LEU A 77 2.16 -9.79 -6.50
CA LEU A 77 2.08 -11.17 -6.02
C LEU A 77 1.78 -12.16 -7.15
N VAL A 78 0.87 -11.81 -8.07
CA VAL A 78 0.58 -12.63 -9.26
C VAL A 78 1.78 -12.69 -10.20
N LYS A 79 2.54 -11.60 -10.32
CA LYS A 79 3.77 -11.58 -11.11
C LYS A 79 4.86 -12.48 -10.52
N LEU A 80 4.95 -12.56 -9.19
CA LEU A 80 5.92 -13.39 -8.47
C LEU A 80 5.58 -14.88 -8.51
N ASP A 81 4.29 -15.20 -8.44
CA ASP A 81 3.78 -16.57 -8.40
C ASP A 81 2.49 -16.66 -9.23
N ALA A 82 2.57 -17.32 -10.38
CA ALA A 82 1.44 -17.48 -11.28
C ALA A 82 0.30 -18.31 -10.67
N ASP A 83 0.60 -19.17 -9.68
CA ASP A 83 -0.38 -19.99 -8.96
C ASP A 83 -0.99 -19.24 -7.75
N PHE A 84 -0.54 -18.01 -7.48
CA PHE A 84 -1.02 -17.22 -6.35
C PHE A 84 -2.54 -17.00 -6.34
N PRO A 85 -3.22 -16.70 -7.48
CA PRO A 85 -4.68 -16.61 -7.51
C PRO A 85 -5.38 -17.87 -6.97
N ASP A 86 -4.90 -19.04 -7.36
CA ASP A 86 -5.46 -20.32 -6.92
C ASP A 86 -5.17 -20.58 -5.44
N ALA A 87 -3.98 -20.19 -4.95
CA ALA A 87 -3.63 -20.28 -3.55
C ALA A 87 -4.55 -19.41 -2.66
N VAL A 88 -4.84 -18.18 -3.11
CA VAL A 88 -5.80 -17.27 -2.44
C VAL A 88 -7.19 -17.87 -2.41
N GLN A 89 -7.65 -18.47 -3.51
CA GLN A 89 -8.97 -19.10 -3.57
C GLN A 89 -9.07 -20.29 -2.60
N LYS A 90 -8.07 -21.17 -2.57
CA LYS A 90 -7.99 -22.29 -1.63
C LYS A 90 -8.01 -21.82 -0.17
N LEU A 91 -7.31 -20.74 0.14
CA LEU A 91 -7.33 -20.14 1.48
C LEU A 91 -8.70 -19.56 1.84
N SER A 92 -9.32 -18.82 0.91
CA SER A 92 -10.70 -18.30 1.07
C SER A 92 -11.69 -19.42 1.36
N ASP A 93 -11.67 -20.48 0.57
CA ASP A 93 -12.61 -21.58 0.69
C ASP A 93 -12.42 -22.35 1.99
N ALA A 94 -11.16 -22.61 2.39
CA ALA A 94 -10.86 -23.27 3.66
C ALA A 94 -11.36 -22.45 4.87
N ILE A 95 -11.15 -21.13 4.87
CA ILE A 95 -11.63 -20.22 5.93
C ILE A 95 -13.17 -20.19 5.98
N LYS A 96 -13.83 -20.10 4.82
CA LYS A 96 -15.30 -20.08 4.71
C LYS A 96 -15.90 -21.41 5.16
N GLN A 97 -15.34 -22.53 4.73
CA GLN A 97 -15.79 -23.87 5.11
C GLN A 97 -15.65 -24.13 6.61
N ALA A 98 -14.56 -23.67 7.22
CA ALA A 98 -14.34 -23.76 8.66
C ALA A 98 -15.05 -22.67 9.48
N GLN A 99 -15.78 -21.74 8.82
CA GLN A 99 -16.50 -20.64 9.44
C GLN A 99 -15.65 -19.79 10.40
N LEU A 100 -14.38 -19.56 10.04
CA LEU A 100 -13.45 -18.83 10.89
C LEU A 100 -13.72 -17.33 10.80
N ALA A 101 -13.79 -16.66 11.95
CA ALA A 101 -14.12 -15.24 12.04
C ALA A 101 -12.89 -14.32 12.16
N SER A 102 -11.71 -14.87 12.43
CA SER A 102 -10.48 -14.07 12.59
C SER A 102 -9.22 -14.88 12.32
N MET A 103 -8.12 -14.16 12.07
CA MET A 103 -6.80 -14.77 11.94
C MET A 103 -6.37 -15.54 13.20
N ALA A 104 -6.76 -15.07 14.39
CA ALA A 104 -6.51 -15.81 15.64
C ALA A 104 -7.25 -17.16 15.67
N ALA A 105 -8.50 -17.20 15.21
CA ALA A 105 -9.25 -18.44 15.08
C ALA A 105 -8.63 -19.37 14.04
N PHE A 106 -8.12 -18.83 12.92
CA PHE A 106 -7.36 -19.60 11.94
C PHE A 106 -6.12 -20.26 12.57
N MET A 107 -5.31 -19.51 13.31
CA MET A 107 -4.10 -20.03 13.97
C MET A 107 -4.40 -21.07 15.05
N ALA A 108 -5.57 -21.00 15.70
CA ALA A 108 -6.02 -22.00 16.66
C ALA A 108 -6.65 -23.25 16.00
N SER A 109 -6.95 -23.20 14.71
CA SER A 109 -7.62 -24.29 13.98
C SER A 109 -6.62 -25.32 13.42
N PRO A 110 -7.07 -26.54 13.05
CA PRO A 110 -6.24 -27.50 12.33
C PRO A 110 -5.71 -26.98 10.99
N LEU A 111 -6.35 -25.98 10.37
CA LEU A 111 -5.91 -25.40 9.09
C LEU A 111 -4.54 -24.74 9.18
N ALA A 112 -4.14 -24.25 10.36
CA ALA A 112 -2.82 -23.66 10.57
C ALA A 112 -1.67 -24.66 10.39
N LYS A 113 -1.96 -25.98 10.47
CA LYS A 113 -0.99 -27.06 10.20
C LYS A 113 -0.79 -27.33 8.71
N ASN A 114 -1.58 -26.70 7.84
CA ASN A 114 -1.39 -26.80 6.40
C ASN A 114 -0.42 -25.70 5.93
N ASP A 115 0.80 -26.11 5.61
CA ASP A 115 1.88 -25.20 5.23
C ASP A 115 1.53 -24.31 4.03
N ALA A 116 0.77 -24.82 3.06
CA ALA A 116 0.37 -24.03 1.88
C ALA A 116 -0.59 -22.89 2.24
N LEU A 117 -1.56 -23.16 3.13
CA LEU A 117 -2.51 -22.15 3.61
C LEU A 117 -1.79 -21.10 4.46
N THR A 118 -0.94 -21.53 5.39
CA THR A 118 -0.17 -20.66 6.27
C THR A 118 0.83 -19.82 5.48
N LYS A 119 1.49 -20.39 4.46
CA LYS A 119 2.39 -19.65 3.56
C LYS A 119 1.64 -18.57 2.79
N THR A 120 0.47 -18.90 2.23
CA THR A 120 -0.35 -17.94 1.49
C THR A 120 -0.77 -16.77 2.39
N ALA A 121 -1.28 -17.09 3.59
CA ALA A 121 -1.69 -16.08 4.56
C ALA A 121 -0.51 -15.19 5.00
N SER A 122 0.64 -15.79 5.29
CA SER A 122 1.88 -15.07 5.65
C SER A 122 2.40 -14.18 4.52
N THR A 123 2.32 -14.64 3.27
CA THR A 123 2.72 -13.87 2.08
C THR A 123 1.87 -12.60 1.95
N ILE A 124 0.56 -12.74 2.10
CA ILE A 124 -0.37 -11.60 2.06
C ILE A 124 -0.08 -10.62 3.20
N VAL A 125 0.06 -11.13 4.44
CA VAL A 125 0.39 -10.29 5.60
C VAL A 125 1.71 -9.54 5.37
N SER A 126 2.74 -10.22 4.88
CA SER A 126 4.06 -9.63 4.64
C SER A 126 3.98 -8.48 3.63
N ALA A 127 3.24 -8.66 2.53
CA ALA A 127 3.07 -7.63 1.51
C ALA A 127 2.50 -6.31 2.07
N PHE A 128 1.47 -6.41 2.92
CA PHE A 128 0.83 -5.23 3.52
C PHE A 128 1.58 -4.70 4.74
N TYR A 129 2.19 -5.59 5.53
CA TYR A 129 2.95 -5.21 6.72
C TYR A 129 4.19 -4.42 6.36
N LEU A 130 4.96 -4.92 5.39
CA LEU A 130 6.23 -4.31 4.95
C LEU A 130 6.03 -3.26 3.85
N GLY A 131 4.94 -3.35 3.08
CA GLY A 131 4.68 -2.42 1.98
C GLY A 131 5.42 -2.75 0.67
N PHE A 132 5.96 -3.96 0.55
CA PHE A 132 6.55 -4.50 -0.67
C PHE A 132 6.36 -6.02 -0.73
N THR A 133 6.53 -6.61 -1.91
CA THR A 133 6.54 -8.06 -2.17
C THR A 133 7.93 -8.51 -2.60
N GLY A 134 8.17 -9.83 -2.69
CA GLY A 134 9.46 -10.38 -3.13
C GLY A 134 10.52 -10.30 -2.03
N THR A 135 11.78 -10.45 -2.42
CA THR A 135 12.92 -10.47 -1.51
C THR A 135 13.95 -9.41 -1.90
N PRO A 136 14.08 -8.32 -1.13
CA PRO A 136 15.06 -7.30 -1.42
C PRO A 136 16.47 -7.86 -1.23
N VAL A 137 17.31 -7.74 -2.26
CA VAL A 137 18.71 -8.17 -2.20
C VAL A 137 19.60 -6.95 -2.11
N ALA A 138 20.19 -6.74 -0.92
CA ALA A 138 21.08 -5.63 -0.68
C ALA A 138 22.21 -5.56 -1.71
N HIS A 139 22.53 -4.34 -2.14
CA HIS A 139 23.62 -4.05 -3.09
C HIS A 139 23.45 -4.65 -4.50
N ARG A 140 22.25 -5.11 -4.88
CA ARG A 140 21.92 -5.45 -6.28
C ARG A 140 21.09 -4.35 -6.93
N ALA A 141 21.33 -4.14 -8.22
CA ALA A 141 20.56 -3.20 -9.03
C ALA A 141 19.17 -3.75 -9.41
N THR A 142 19.00 -5.07 -9.40
CA THR A 142 17.76 -5.76 -9.76
C THR A 142 17.51 -6.94 -8.83
N ASP A 143 16.28 -7.03 -8.33
CA ASP A 143 15.74 -8.18 -7.63
C ASP A 143 14.26 -8.37 -8.02
N ASP A 144 13.55 -9.24 -7.30
CA ASP A 144 12.13 -9.53 -7.52
C ASP A 144 11.20 -8.64 -6.67
N THR A 145 11.73 -7.60 -6.02
CA THR A 145 10.95 -6.75 -5.11
C THR A 145 9.91 -5.93 -5.86
N GLY A 146 8.66 -6.04 -5.42
CA GLY A 146 7.54 -5.25 -5.95
C GLY A 146 7.11 -4.19 -4.95
N PHE A 147 7.04 -2.92 -5.36
CA PHE A 147 6.58 -1.85 -4.48
C PHE A 147 5.05 -1.88 -4.31
N VAL A 148 4.57 -1.85 -3.06
CA VAL A 148 3.14 -1.77 -2.73
C VAL A 148 2.78 -0.43 -2.13
N THR A 149 3.42 -0.02 -1.03
CA THR A 149 3.20 1.28 -0.38
C THR A 149 4.29 1.54 0.63
N PHE A 150 4.66 2.79 0.87
CA PHE A 150 5.61 3.14 1.92
C PHE A 150 4.91 3.63 3.17
N ALA A 151 4.21 4.76 3.09
CA ALA A 151 3.53 5.36 4.24
C ALA A 151 2.28 4.57 4.69
N GLY A 152 1.70 3.76 3.80
CA GLY A 152 0.54 2.92 4.10
C GLY A 152 0.88 1.53 4.68
N ALA A 153 2.17 1.20 4.86
CA ALA A 153 2.57 -0.10 5.38
C ALA A 153 2.07 -0.31 6.82
N LEU A 154 1.53 -1.50 7.11
CA LEU A 154 0.87 -1.74 8.39
C LEU A 154 1.85 -1.72 9.57
N MET A 155 3.15 -1.98 9.34
CA MET A 155 4.18 -1.96 10.40
C MET A 155 4.30 -0.62 11.12
N TRP A 156 3.90 0.49 10.49
CA TRP A 156 3.94 1.80 11.13
C TRP A 156 2.83 1.98 12.15
N ARG A 157 1.69 1.29 12.02
CA ARG A 157 0.49 1.55 12.82
C ARG A 157 0.68 1.35 14.32
N PRO A 158 1.37 0.29 14.81
CA PRO A 158 1.52 0.07 16.25
C PRO A 158 2.38 1.10 16.97
N THR A 159 3.20 1.86 16.24
CA THR A 159 4.19 2.79 16.80
C THR A 159 4.02 4.21 16.29
N ILE A 160 2.91 4.49 15.60
CA ILE A 160 2.67 5.74 14.87
C ILE A 160 2.59 6.99 15.77
N ASP A 161 2.25 6.76 17.04
CA ASP A 161 2.12 7.75 18.10
C ASP A 161 3.48 8.20 18.66
N ASN A 162 4.49 7.33 18.59
CA ASN A 162 5.82 7.58 19.16
C ASN A 162 6.92 7.71 18.10
N THR A 163 6.73 7.08 16.94
CA THR A 163 7.73 7.04 15.86
C THR A 163 7.17 7.68 14.60
N VAL A 164 8.00 8.51 13.97
CA VAL A 164 7.69 9.08 12.67
C VAL A 164 8.02 8.07 11.57
N ILE A 165 7.22 8.06 10.51
CA ILE A 165 7.59 7.33 9.30
C ILE A 165 8.85 8.01 8.75
N PRO A 166 9.94 7.26 8.45
CA PRO A 166 11.17 7.85 7.94
C PRO A 166 10.88 8.76 6.74
N THR A 167 11.57 9.88 6.62
CA THR A 167 11.36 10.95 5.61
C THR A 167 10.08 11.80 5.77
N PHE A 168 9.18 11.46 6.72
CA PHE A 168 7.99 12.27 7.02
C PHE A 168 8.12 12.95 8.38
N ALA A 169 8.40 14.25 8.38
CA ALA A 169 8.37 15.06 9.61
C ALA A 169 6.91 15.23 10.08
N ARG A 170 6.55 14.64 11.23
CA ARG A 170 5.25 14.88 11.91
C ARG A 170 5.38 15.58 13.26
N GLY A 171 6.50 15.38 13.94
CA GLY A 171 6.81 16.10 15.18
C GLY A 171 7.44 17.45 14.87
N GLY A 172 7.31 18.39 15.82
CA GLY A 172 8.21 19.54 15.86
C GLY A 172 9.66 19.11 16.10
N THR A 173 10.58 20.07 16.11
CA THR A 173 11.95 19.81 16.58
C THR A 173 11.92 19.18 17.97
N ASP A 174 12.87 18.29 18.25
CA ASP A 174 13.03 17.64 19.55
C ASP A 174 11.84 16.78 20.02
N TYR A 175 10.96 16.30 19.13
CA TYR A 175 9.82 15.46 19.54
C TYR A 175 10.22 14.20 20.33
N TRP A 176 11.44 13.70 20.13
CA TRP A 176 12.00 12.51 20.78
C TRP A 176 12.48 12.75 22.22
N VAL A 177 12.49 14.00 22.70
CA VAL A 177 12.91 14.34 24.07
C VAL A 177 11.83 14.13 25.11
N GLN A 178 10.62 13.74 24.72
CA GLN A 178 9.54 13.37 25.63
C GLN A 178 9.36 11.85 25.56
N PRO A 179 9.24 11.15 26.71
CA PRO A 179 9.19 9.72 26.71
C PRO A 179 7.78 9.31 26.26
N PRO A 180 7.61 8.14 25.62
CA PRO A 180 6.29 7.61 25.36
C PRO A 180 5.45 7.56 26.64
N ALA A 181 4.16 7.87 26.52
CA ALA A 181 3.26 7.84 27.66
C ALA A 181 3.24 6.46 28.32
N GLY A 182 3.32 6.43 29.66
CA GLY A 182 3.29 5.18 30.44
C GLY A 182 4.64 4.48 30.61
N ILE A 183 5.74 5.01 30.07
CA ILE A 183 7.10 4.51 30.33
C ILE A 183 7.73 5.32 31.49
N PRO A 184 8.10 4.68 32.62
CA PRO A 184 8.85 5.35 33.67
C PRO A 184 10.20 5.84 33.14
N VAL A 185 10.55 7.10 33.39
CA VAL A 185 11.88 7.63 33.06
C VAL A 185 12.90 6.91 33.95
N PRO A 186 13.91 6.22 33.39
CA PRO A 186 14.96 5.62 34.20
C PRO A 186 15.72 6.70 34.96
N LYS A 187 15.94 6.50 36.27
CA LYS A 187 16.86 7.34 37.02
C LYS A 187 18.25 7.20 36.41
N GLY A 188 18.87 8.34 36.08
CA GLY A 188 20.23 8.37 35.57
C GLY A 188 21.24 7.81 36.58
N PRO A 189 22.45 7.41 36.14
CA PRO A 189 23.55 7.07 37.02
C PRO A 189 23.83 8.21 38.03
N GLN A 190 24.28 7.86 39.23
CA GLN A 190 24.61 8.83 40.28
C GLN A 190 25.63 9.86 39.76
N GLY A 191 25.29 11.15 39.85
CA GLY A 191 26.14 12.25 39.38
C GLY A 191 25.96 12.66 37.92
N GLN A 192 25.06 12.01 37.16
CA GLN A 192 24.63 12.50 35.85
C GLN A 192 23.34 13.32 35.95
N PRO A 193 23.16 14.37 35.15
CA PRO A 193 21.88 15.07 35.07
C PRO A 193 20.79 14.05 34.69
N GLU A 194 19.72 14.02 35.48
CA GLU A 194 18.55 13.21 35.18
C GLU A 194 18.03 13.59 33.80
N TRP A 195 17.47 12.62 33.08
CA TRP A 195 16.85 12.88 31.79
C TRP A 195 15.73 13.90 31.99
N GLN A 196 16.01 15.16 31.69
CA GLN A 196 15.06 16.26 31.78
C GLN A 196 14.19 16.16 30.52
N GLY A 197 13.14 15.33 30.56
CA GLY A 197 12.05 15.46 29.60
C GLY A 197 11.67 16.94 29.54
N SER A 198 11.82 17.55 28.36
CA SER A 198 12.08 18.98 28.22
C SER A 198 11.18 19.87 29.10
N ALA A 199 11.79 20.76 29.86
CA ALA A 199 11.14 22.03 30.19
C ALA A 199 10.68 22.66 28.87
N SER A 200 9.41 23.07 28.81
CA SER A 200 8.78 23.67 27.63
C SER A 200 9.73 24.66 26.95
N SER A 201 10.01 24.45 25.66
CA SER A 201 10.81 25.38 24.86
C SER A 201 10.26 26.81 25.02
N PRO A 202 11.11 27.83 25.19
CA PRO A 202 10.64 29.21 25.29
C PRO A 202 9.85 29.51 24.02
N LYS A 203 8.58 29.96 24.17
CA LYS A 203 7.79 30.46 23.04
C LYS A 203 8.64 31.50 22.33
N SER A 204 8.92 31.32 21.03
CA SER A 204 9.63 32.36 20.29
C SER A 204 8.79 33.63 20.35
N SER A 205 9.37 34.68 20.94
CA SER A 205 8.78 36.01 20.87
C SER A 205 8.83 36.41 19.40
N LYS A 206 7.67 36.62 18.79
CA LYS A 206 7.60 37.27 17.49
C LYS A 206 8.28 38.65 17.61
N ALA A 207 9.22 38.90 16.71
CA ALA A 207 9.77 40.24 16.46
C ALA A 207 8.74 41.10 15.71
#